data_AF-A0AAV7DZN7-F1
#
_entry.id   AF-A0AAV7DZN7-F1
#
_cell.length_a   1.000
_cell.length_b   1.000
_cell.length_c   1.000
_cell.angle_alpha   90.00
_cell.angle_beta   90.00
_cell.angle_gamma   90.00
#
_symmetry.space_group_name_H-M   'P 1'
#
loop_
_entity.id
_entity.type
_entity.pdbx_description
1 polymer ?
#
loop_
_entity_poly.entity_id
_entity_poly.type
_entity_poly.pdbx_seq_one_letter_code
_entity_poly.pdbx_strand_id
1 'polypeptide(L)'
;MVSQGLLFVWPDENGWEKATTSKPPILPSDFEDPESTTVTIQRDLFYRYDTLMENVSDPSHIEFAHHKLLAVDTSYLAQFKFTILSLHSLWWSHQGQEKIFLSKSKETSGDINQQYMKLTFTPTQADRFVLAFRNWLRRHGNSGLDWFGSPTKDPLPSTVLFKRQMLDRYEQHTLKCSSCKGAYNAFQTLQKVLIAATVVLCATTALPSEMLLRAVLGGGAIVSAALAYLLFELQKNFVLVDYVHADIV
;
A
#
# COMPACT_ATOMS: atom_id res chain seq x y z
N MET A 1 34.07 0.23 -2.09
CA MET A 1 34.38 1.66 -2.33
C MET A 1 33.61 2.51 -1.31
N VAL A 2 34.17 3.59 -0.78
CA VAL A 2 33.45 4.50 0.15
C VAL A 2 33.28 5.87 -0.52
N SER A 3 32.08 6.44 -0.45
CA SER A 3 31.78 7.78 -0.98
C SER A 3 30.65 8.42 -0.17
N GLN A 4 30.78 9.70 0.18
CA GLN A 4 29.78 10.48 0.94
C GLN A 4 29.21 9.76 2.18
N GLY A 5 30.07 9.08 2.94
CA GLY A 5 29.69 8.35 4.16
C GLY A 5 29.00 7.00 3.91
N LEU A 6 28.85 6.57 2.65
CA LEU A 6 28.24 5.29 2.29
C LEU A 6 29.29 4.30 1.78
N LEU A 7 29.10 3.01 2.13
CA LEU A 7 29.89 1.90 1.64
C LEU A 7 29.19 1.24 0.45
N PHE A 8 29.87 1.20 -0.69
CA PHE A 8 29.42 0.56 -1.92
C PHE A 8 30.15 -0.76 -2.15
N VAL A 9 29.38 -1.83 -2.34
CA VAL A 9 29.84 -3.21 -2.52
C VAL A 9 29.36 -3.78 -3.85
N TRP A 10 30.23 -4.42 -4.63
CA TRP A 10 29.83 -5.17 -5.83
C TRP A 10 29.90 -6.66 -5.51
N PRO A 11 28.76 -7.35 -5.30
CA PRO A 11 28.73 -8.75 -4.92
C PRO A 11 28.90 -9.69 -6.13
N ASP A 12 29.83 -9.37 -7.02
CA ASP A 12 30.18 -10.16 -8.21
C ASP A 12 31.59 -10.75 -8.07
N GLU A 13 31.87 -11.86 -8.77
CA GLU A 13 33.21 -12.44 -8.83
C GLU A 13 34.28 -11.44 -9.32
N ASN A 14 33.92 -10.60 -10.29
CA ASN A 14 34.76 -9.50 -10.80
C ASN A 14 34.43 -8.15 -10.14
N GLY A 15 33.85 -8.17 -8.94
CA GLY A 15 33.37 -6.98 -8.24
C GLY A 15 34.47 -5.96 -7.95
N TRP A 16 35.71 -6.41 -7.77
CA TRP A 16 36.87 -5.54 -7.56
C TRP A 16 37.16 -4.63 -8.76
N GLU A 17 37.17 -5.19 -9.97
CA GLU A 17 37.42 -4.45 -11.21
C GLU A 17 36.29 -3.46 -11.49
N LYS A 18 35.04 -3.90 -11.28
CA LYS A 18 33.86 -3.01 -11.37
C LYS A 18 33.94 -1.87 -10.36
N ALA A 19 34.31 -2.14 -9.10
CA ALA A 19 34.42 -1.12 -8.07
C ALA A 19 35.53 -0.10 -8.36
N THR A 20 36.62 -0.53 -9.00
CA THR A 20 37.76 0.34 -9.32
C THR A 20 37.49 1.24 -10.54
N THR A 21 36.68 0.77 -11.48
CA THR A 21 36.35 1.48 -12.73
C THR A 21 35.05 2.28 -12.65
N SER A 22 34.16 1.94 -11.72
CA SER A 22 32.89 2.63 -11.53
C SER A 22 33.07 3.95 -10.81
N LYS A 23 32.45 5.01 -11.32
CA LYS A 23 32.31 6.25 -10.56
C LYS A 23 31.27 6.04 -9.47
N PRO A 24 31.58 6.34 -8.19
CA PRO A 24 30.58 6.31 -7.16
C PRO A 24 29.50 7.31 -7.54
N PRO A 25 28.23 6.97 -7.35
CA PRO A 25 27.22 7.98 -7.43
C PRO A 25 27.46 8.99 -6.28
N ILE A 26 27.43 10.27 -6.60
CA ILE A 26 27.57 11.39 -5.66
C ILE A 26 26.41 12.38 -5.76
N LEU A 27 25.98 12.93 -4.62
CA LEU A 27 25.03 14.05 -4.58
C LEU A 27 25.53 15.17 -5.49
N PRO A 28 24.63 15.89 -6.19
CA PRO A 28 25.01 17.07 -6.95
C PRO A 28 25.82 18.04 -6.10
N SER A 29 26.77 18.75 -6.71
CA SER A 29 27.63 19.73 -6.03
C SER A 29 26.84 20.82 -5.30
N ASP A 30 25.60 21.08 -5.70
CA ASP A 30 24.69 22.03 -5.07
C ASP A 30 24.36 21.66 -3.61
N PHE A 31 24.58 20.40 -3.20
CA PHE A 31 24.41 19.90 -1.83
C PHE A 31 25.70 19.93 -1.00
N GLU A 32 26.79 20.50 -1.52
CA GLU A 32 28.04 20.75 -0.78
C GLU A 32 28.11 22.17 -0.21
N ASP A 33 27.09 22.99 -0.44
CA ASP A 33 26.96 24.33 0.14
C ASP A 33 26.94 24.25 1.68
N PRO A 34 27.76 25.02 2.40
CA PRO A 34 27.71 25.12 3.87
C PRO A 34 26.34 25.49 4.45
N GLU A 35 25.47 26.13 3.68
CA GLU A 35 24.09 26.44 4.08
C GLU A 35 23.14 25.24 3.95
N SER A 36 23.54 24.20 3.22
CA SER A 36 22.75 22.98 3.04
C SER A 36 22.93 22.03 4.24
N THR A 37 21.82 21.41 4.67
CA THR A 37 21.85 20.35 5.69
C THR A 37 21.48 19.03 5.05
N THR A 38 22.35 18.04 5.16
CA THR A 38 22.09 16.67 4.67
C THR A 38 21.61 15.79 5.81
N VAL A 39 20.50 15.08 5.59
CA VAL A 39 19.97 14.07 6.52
C VAL A 39 20.00 12.71 5.83
N THR A 40 20.80 11.78 6.37
CA THR A 40 20.87 10.40 5.88
C THR A 40 19.96 9.53 6.74
N ILE A 41 19.00 8.87 6.11
CA ILE A 41 18.08 7.94 6.77
C ILE A 41 18.26 6.56 6.15
N GLN A 42 18.46 5.55 6.99
CA GLN A 42 18.41 4.15 6.59
C GLN A 42 17.13 3.51 7.14
N ARG A 43 16.37 2.86 6.27
CA ARG A 43 15.16 2.10 6.64
C ARG A 43 15.13 0.80 5.87
N ASP A 44 14.86 -0.28 6.60
CA ASP A 44 14.55 -1.56 5.98
C ASP A 44 13.09 -1.57 5.54
N LEU A 45 12.87 -1.88 4.27
CA LEU A 45 11.55 -1.93 3.66
C LEU A 45 11.32 -3.33 3.09
N PHE A 46 10.15 -3.90 3.40
CA PHE A 46 9.78 -5.25 3.01
C PHE A 46 9.18 -5.29 1.59
N TYR A 47 9.94 -4.81 0.59
CA TYR A 47 9.64 -4.94 -0.85
C TYR A 47 10.89 -4.64 -1.71
N ARG A 48 10.88 -5.01 -3.01
CA ARG A 48 12.06 -4.86 -3.88
C ARG A 48 12.38 -3.41 -4.17
N TYR A 49 13.64 -3.19 -4.51
CA TYR A 49 14.15 -1.89 -4.96
C TYR A 49 13.34 -1.32 -6.14
N ASP A 50 12.96 -2.11 -7.14
CA ASP A 50 12.17 -1.61 -8.27
C ASP A 50 10.77 -1.18 -7.83
N THR A 51 10.13 -1.89 -6.90
CA THR A 51 8.87 -1.48 -6.29
C THR A 51 9.02 -0.18 -5.48
N LEU A 52 10.14 -0.01 -4.78
CA LEU A 52 10.45 1.26 -4.10
C LEU A 52 10.58 2.40 -5.10
N MET A 53 11.36 2.21 -6.17
CA MET A 53 11.56 3.24 -7.17
C MET A 53 10.26 3.61 -7.86
N GLU A 54 9.39 2.63 -8.17
CA GLU A 54 8.05 2.91 -8.69
C GLU A 54 7.24 3.76 -7.72
N ASN A 55 7.14 3.35 -6.45
CA ASN A 55 6.39 4.08 -5.43
C ASN A 55 6.90 5.52 -5.25
N VAL A 56 8.22 5.70 -5.20
CA VAL A 56 8.87 7.01 -5.09
C VAL A 56 8.61 7.88 -6.32
N SER A 57 8.58 7.27 -7.50
CA SER A 57 8.37 7.96 -8.78
C SER A 57 6.91 8.29 -9.07
N ASP A 58 5.94 7.65 -8.40
CA ASP A 58 4.52 7.86 -8.62
C ASP A 58 3.99 9.02 -7.76
N PRO A 59 3.63 10.18 -8.35
CA PRO A 59 3.11 11.31 -7.58
C PRO A 59 1.68 11.06 -7.05
N SER A 60 0.97 10.04 -7.53
CA SER A 60 -0.44 9.80 -7.16
C SER A 60 -0.63 9.54 -5.65
N HIS A 61 0.37 8.96 -4.98
CA HIS A 61 0.29 8.65 -3.55
C HIS A 61 0.49 9.88 -2.66
N ILE A 62 0.98 11.01 -3.19
CA ILE A 62 1.35 12.19 -2.40
C ILE A 62 0.13 12.75 -1.65
N GLU A 63 -0.99 12.94 -2.35
CA GLU A 63 -2.21 13.54 -1.76
C GLU A 63 -2.83 12.69 -0.65
N PHE A 64 -2.59 11.38 -0.67
CA PHE A 64 -3.19 10.42 0.26
C PHE A 64 -2.24 10.04 1.40
N ALA A 65 -1.01 9.64 1.08
CA ALA A 65 -0.04 9.11 2.05
C ALA A 65 0.72 10.21 2.80
N HIS A 66 0.87 11.39 2.19
CA HIS A 66 1.56 12.54 2.79
C HIS A 66 0.60 13.70 3.08
N HIS A 67 -0.70 13.41 3.11
CA HIS A 67 -1.75 14.37 3.46
C HIS A 67 -1.42 15.06 4.79
N LYS A 68 -1.36 16.40 4.79
CA LYS A 68 -0.97 17.28 5.93
C LYS A 68 0.49 17.22 6.38
N LEU A 69 1.32 16.36 5.79
CA LEU A 69 2.77 16.34 6.03
C LEU A 69 3.53 17.16 4.99
N LEU A 70 2.95 17.34 3.81
CA LEU A 70 3.54 18.08 2.70
C LEU A 70 2.53 19.12 2.20
N ALA A 71 2.73 20.40 2.55
CA ALA A 71 2.17 21.52 1.78
C ALA A 71 3.02 21.70 0.51
N VAL A 72 3.07 20.67 -0.34
CA VAL A 72 3.85 20.72 -1.58
C VAL A 72 2.95 21.24 -2.68
N ASP A 73 3.23 22.47 -3.09
CA ASP A 73 2.74 23.03 -4.35
C ASP A 73 3.27 22.15 -5.49
N THR A 74 2.36 21.48 -6.18
CA THR A 74 2.65 20.50 -7.24
C THR A 74 3.37 21.10 -8.45
N SER A 75 3.46 22.44 -8.55
CA SER A 75 4.24 23.14 -9.57
C SER A 75 5.75 22.93 -9.47
N TYR A 76 6.29 22.59 -8.28
CA TYR A 76 7.73 22.33 -8.07
C TYR A 76 8.15 20.89 -8.40
N LEU A 77 7.21 19.96 -8.60
CA LEU A 77 7.52 18.57 -8.96
C LEU A 77 8.15 18.44 -10.37
N ALA A 78 8.03 19.46 -11.21
CA ALA A 78 8.68 19.52 -12.52
C ALA A 78 10.23 19.67 -12.45
N GLN A 79 10.80 19.92 -11.26
CA GLN A 79 12.22 20.20 -11.07
C GLN A 79 12.96 19.17 -10.19
N PHE A 80 12.39 17.99 -9.95
CA PHE A 80 13.13 16.91 -9.31
C PHE A 80 14.12 16.28 -10.30
N LYS A 81 15.36 16.77 -10.29
CA LYS A 81 16.53 16.03 -10.82
C LYS A 81 16.78 14.84 -9.91
N PHE A 82 16.21 13.68 -10.26
CA PHE A 82 16.56 12.41 -9.64
C PHE A 82 18.00 12.05 -9.99
N THR A 83 18.91 12.15 -9.04
CA THR A 83 20.23 11.51 -9.12
C THR A 83 20.17 10.32 -8.15
N ILE A 84 20.17 9.09 -8.68
CA ILE A 84 20.12 7.86 -7.88
C ILE A 84 21.54 7.52 -7.47
N LEU A 85 21.79 7.45 -6.15
CA LEU A 85 23.14 7.53 -5.62
C LEU A 85 23.73 6.27 -4.99
N SER A 86 23.02 5.16 -4.98
CA SER A 86 23.62 3.86 -4.69
C SER A 86 22.59 2.77 -4.86
N LEU A 87 23.04 1.61 -5.35
CA LEU A 87 22.27 0.39 -5.47
C LEU A 87 22.73 -0.58 -4.38
N HIS A 88 22.11 -0.52 -3.21
CA HIS A 88 22.18 -1.59 -2.21
C HIS A 88 20.82 -1.84 -1.59
N SER A 89 20.30 -3.04 -1.82
CA SER A 89 19.14 -3.59 -1.13
C SER A 89 19.61 -4.60 -0.09
N LEU A 90 19.32 -4.36 1.18
CA LEU A 90 19.34 -5.37 2.24
C LEU A 90 17.98 -6.10 2.27
N TRP A 91 18.04 -7.37 2.65
CA TRP A 91 16.99 -8.39 2.47
C TRP A 91 15.71 -8.15 3.29
N TRP A 92 14.57 -8.62 2.74
CA TRP A 92 13.54 -9.54 3.30
C TRP A 92 12.10 -9.18 2.85
N SER A 93 11.40 -10.20 2.32
CA SER A 93 9.96 -10.34 2.03
C SER A 93 9.30 -9.33 1.06
N HIS A 94 8.61 -9.87 0.05
CA HIS A 94 8.00 -9.16 -1.07
C HIS A 94 6.50 -9.41 -1.13
N GLN A 95 5.65 -8.41 -0.84
CA GLN A 95 4.22 -8.69 -0.69
C GLN A 95 3.33 -7.70 -1.46
N GLY A 96 2.66 -8.24 -2.48
CA GLY A 96 1.57 -7.56 -3.21
C GLY A 96 1.73 -7.69 -4.72
N GLN A 97 2.21 -6.64 -5.36
CA GLN A 97 2.34 -6.56 -6.82
C GLN A 97 3.37 -7.55 -7.38
N GLU A 98 4.46 -7.78 -6.65
CA GLU A 98 5.50 -8.74 -7.06
C GLU A 98 4.95 -10.15 -7.25
N LYS A 99 3.90 -10.56 -6.52
CA LYS A 99 3.29 -11.88 -6.70
C LYS A 99 2.49 -12.01 -7.98
N ILE A 100 1.83 -10.93 -8.43
CA ILE A 100 1.14 -10.90 -9.73
C ILE A 100 2.17 -10.98 -10.84
N PHE A 101 3.27 -10.23 -10.71
CA PHE A 101 4.37 -10.28 -11.67
C PHE A 101 5.08 -11.65 -11.68
N LEU A 102 5.32 -12.26 -10.51
CA LEU A 102 5.91 -13.60 -10.36
C LEU A 102 4.96 -14.72 -10.85
N SER A 103 3.66 -14.62 -10.62
CA SER A 103 2.70 -15.60 -11.14
C SER A 103 2.60 -15.49 -12.65
N LYS A 104 2.58 -14.26 -13.18
CA LYS A 104 2.53 -14.03 -14.62
C LYS A 104 3.82 -14.43 -15.34
N SER A 105 4.98 -14.25 -14.71
CA SER A 105 6.27 -14.73 -15.23
C SER A 105 6.41 -16.26 -15.18
N LYS A 106 5.68 -16.93 -14.28
CA LYS A 106 5.58 -18.39 -14.26
C LYS A 106 4.66 -18.92 -15.37
N GLU A 107 3.59 -18.20 -15.68
CA GLU A 107 2.67 -18.56 -16.78
C GLU A 107 3.22 -18.20 -18.16
N THR A 108 3.90 -17.06 -18.27
CA THR A 108 4.50 -16.55 -19.49
C THR A 108 6.00 -16.55 -19.28
N SER A 109 6.72 -17.48 -19.92
CA SER A 109 8.18 -17.62 -19.90
C SER A 109 8.95 -16.44 -20.53
N GLY A 110 8.35 -15.24 -20.48
CA GLY A 110 8.91 -14.00 -20.98
C GLY A 110 9.27 -13.04 -19.86
N ASP A 111 10.16 -12.13 -20.21
CA ASP A 111 10.60 -11.02 -19.38
C ASP A 111 9.43 -10.11 -18.94
N ILE A 112 9.22 -10.01 -17.62
CA ILE A 112 8.16 -9.22 -16.99
C ILE A 112 8.25 -7.74 -17.40
N ASN A 113 9.46 -7.19 -17.45
CA ASN A 113 9.65 -5.78 -17.77
C ASN A 113 9.26 -5.49 -19.21
N GLN A 114 9.50 -6.41 -20.16
CA GLN A 114 9.02 -6.28 -21.54
C GLN A 114 7.50 -6.27 -21.64
N GLN A 115 6.82 -7.02 -20.78
CA GLN A 115 5.36 -7.14 -20.78
C GLN A 115 4.66 -6.15 -19.84
N TYR A 116 5.40 -5.29 -19.15
CA TYR A 116 4.88 -4.40 -18.11
C TYR A 116 3.60 -3.66 -18.55
N MET A 117 3.65 -2.99 -19.70
CA MET A 117 2.49 -2.26 -20.27
C MET A 117 1.27 -3.13 -20.61
N LYS A 118 1.46 -4.45 -20.75
CA LYS A 118 0.35 -5.41 -20.98
C LYS A 118 -0.23 -5.91 -19.65
N LEU A 119 0.56 -5.91 -18.59
CA LEU A 119 0.18 -6.41 -17.26
C LEU A 119 -0.41 -5.32 -16.37
N THR A 120 0.02 -4.08 -16.57
CA THR A 120 -0.42 -2.92 -15.79
C THR A 120 -1.23 -1.97 -16.65
N PHE A 121 -2.39 -1.55 -16.14
CA PHE A 121 -3.17 -0.48 -16.74
C PHE A 121 -2.68 0.86 -16.17
N THR A 122 -2.01 1.67 -16.99
CA THR A 122 -1.39 2.96 -16.59
C THR A 122 -1.95 4.11 -17.45
N PRO A 123 -3.20 4.53 -17.23
CA PRO A 123 -3.89 5.47 -18.13
C PRO A 123 -3.59 6.95 -17.82
N THR A 124 -2.93 7.26 -16.71
CA THR A 124 -2.89 8.63 -16.17
C THR A 124 -1.56 9.33 -16.43
N GLN A 125 -1.55 10.66 -16.25
CA GLN A 125 -0.32 11.46 -16.33
C GLN A 125 0.66 11.16 -15.19
N ALA A 126 0.16 10.69 -14.04
CA ALA A 126 0.99 10.30 -12.89
C ALA A 126 1.89 9.09 -13.22
N ASP A 127 1.43 8.21 -14.11
CA ASP A 127 2.18 7.01 -14.52
C ASP A 127 3.43 7.32 -15.36
N ARG A 128 3.60 8.56 -15.84
CA ARG A 128 4.71 8.93 -16.76
C ARG A 128 6.09 8.60 -16.18
N PHE A 129 6.30 8.87 -14.90
CA PHE A 129 7.60 8.61 -14.25
C PHE A 129 7.82 7.12 -14.00
N VAL A 130 6.78 6.38 -13.61
CA VAL A 130 6.81 4.92 -13.49
C VAL A 130 7.18 4.28 -14.84
N LEU A 131 6.53 4.72 -15.91
CA LEU A 131 6.81 4.25 -17.27
C LEU A 131 8.22 4.65 -17.73
N ALA A 132 8.68 5.86 -17.43
CA ALA A 132 10.03 6.31 -17.74
C ALA A 132 11.09 5.45 -17.02
N PHE A 133 10.88 5.16 -15.73
CA PHE A 133 11.73 4.28 -14.94
C PHE A 133 11.77 2.86 -15.52
N ARG A 134 10.60 2.27 -15.82
CA ARG A 134 10.51 0.92 -16.43
C ARG A 134 11.15 0.87 -17.82
N ASN A 135 11.05 1.93 -18.61
CA ASN A 135 11.74 2.06 -19.89
C ASN A 135 13.27 2.11 -19.73
N TRP A 136 13.75 2.90 -18.77
CA TRP A 136 15.17 2.95 -18.45
C TRP A 136 15.70 1.60 -17.97
N LEU A 137 14.97 0.93 -17.07
CA LEU A 137 15.34 -0.37 -16.52
C LEU A 137 15.46 -1.44 -17.62
N ARG A 138 14.53 -1.44 -18.59
CA ARG A 138 14.62 -2.33 -19.77
C ARG A 138 15.87 -2.08 -20.61
N ARG A 139 16.26 -0.81 -20.81
CA ARG A 139 17.36 -0.44 -21.70
C ARG A 139 18.73 -0.62 -21.07
N HIS A 140 18.83 -0.39 -19.77
CA HIS A 140 20.12 -0.26 -19.08
C HIS A 140 20.33 -1.30 -17.99
N GLY A 141 19.28 -1.90 -17.48
CA GLY A 141 19.34 -2.88 -16.40
C GLY A 141 18.92 -4.26 -16.84
N ASN A 142 19.24 -4.70 -18.07
CA ASN A 142 18.98 -6.06 -18.61
C ASN A 142 17.60 -6.65 -18.24
N SER A 143 16.57 -5.81 -18.15
CA SER A 143 15.23 -6.17 -17.68
C SER A 143 15.13 -6.81 -16.27
N GLY A 144 16.12 -6.59 -15.43
CA GLY A 144 16.21 -7.08 -14.06
C GLY A 144 17.59 -6.81 -13.44
N LEU A 145 17.69 -6.82 -12.12
CA LEU A 145 18.98 -6.68 -11.44
C LEU A 145 19.85 -7.91 -11.73
N ASP A 146 20.78 -7.80 -12.69
CA ASP A 146 21.60 -8.88 -13.28
C ASP A 146 22.51 -9.62 -12.27
N TRP A 147 22.71 -9.04 -11.08
CA TRP A 147 23.46 -9.65 -9.96
C TRP A 147 22.68 -10.71 -9.19
N PHE A 148 21.41 -10.93 -9.50
CA PHE A 148 20.75 -12.18 -9.14
C PHE A 148 21.05 -13.19 -10.24
N GLY A 149 21.98 -14.11 -9.99
CA GLY A 149 22.11 -15.32 -10.81
C GLY A 149 20.76 -16.00 -11.00
N SER A 150 20.63 -16.85 -12.04
CA SER A 150 19.36 -17.46 -12.47
C SER A 150 18.40 -17.65 -11.31
N PRO A 151 17.21 -17.02 -11.32
CA PRO A 151 16.33 -16.97 -10.17
C PRO A 151 16.14 -18.40 -9.67
N THR A 152 16.57 -18.67 -8.44
CA THR A 152 16.29 -19.94 -7.79
C THR A 152 14.79 -20.16 -7.93
N LYS A 153 14.41 -21.28 -8.54
CA LYS A 153 13.02 -21.66 -8.81
C LYS A 153 12.18 -21.79 -7.53
N ASP A 154 12.83 -21.72 -6.38
CA ASP A 154 12.22 -21.79 -5.08
C ASP A 154 11.48 -20.49 -4.77
N PRO A 155 10.14 -20.53 -4.64
CA PRO A 155 9.40 -19.37 -4.19
C PRO A 155 9.91 -18.97 -2.81
N LEU A 156 10.31 -17.71 -2.67
CA LEU A 156 10.62 -17.12 -1.36
C LEU A 156 9.48 -17.41 -0.38
N PRO A 157 9.77 -17.68 0.92
CA PRO A 157 8.75 -17.98 1.90
C PRO A 157 7.76 -16.82 1.96
N SER A 158 6.56 -17.08 1.43
CA SER A 158 5.56 -16.05 1.28
C SER A 158 4.74 -15.98 2.57
N THR A 159 4.78 -14.85 3.27
CA THR A 159 3.64 -14.46 4.10
C THR A 159 2.56 -13.96 3.15
N VAL A 160 1.83 -14.87 2.48
CA VAL A 160 0.57 -14.50 1.82
C VAL A 160 -0.38 -14.10 2.93
N LEU A 161 -0.42 -12.80 3.23
CA LEU A 161 -1.53 -12.25 3.96
C LEU A 161 -2.74 -12.32 3.04
N PHE A 162 -3.83 -12.92 3.53
CA PHE A 162 -5.09 -12.91 2.81
C PHE A 162 -5.50 -11.46 2.55
N LYS A 163 -6.24 -11.19 1.47
CA LYS A 163 -6.76 -9.84 1.16
C LYS A 163 -7.40 -9.16 2.38
N ARG A 164 -8.10 -9.96 3.20
CA ARG A 164 -8.68 -9.52 4.47
C ARG A 164 -7.67 -9.04 5.50
N GLN A 165 -6.52 -9.69 5.62
CA GLN A 165 -5.43 -9.28 6.51
C GLN A 165 -4.70 -8.03 5.98
N MET A 166 -4.55 -7.91 4.66
CA MET A 166 -3.91 -6.72 4.06
C MET A 166 -4.79 -5.47 4.17
N LEU A 167 -6.10 -5.62 4.01
CA LEU A 167 -7.08 -4.53 4.05
C LEU A 167 -7.73 -4.36 5.44
N ASP A 168 -7.17 -4.98 6.48
CA ASP A 168 -7.69 -4.86 7.85
C ASP A 168 -7.42 -3.47 8.42
N ARG A 169 -8.41 -2.59 8.29
CA ARG A 169 -8.36 -1.24 8.87
C ARG A 169 -8.45 -1.26 10.38
N TYR A 170 -9.02 -2.31 10.97
CA TYR A 170 -9.25 -2.33 12.40
C TYR A 170 -7.93 -2.30 13.15
N GLU A 171 -7.05 -3.26 12.88
CA GLU A 171 -5.72 -3.34 13.50
C GLU A 171 -4.79 -2.24 13.01
N GLN A 172 -4.86 -1.87 11.73
CA GLN A 172 -3.96 -0.88 11.14
C GLN A 172 -4.27 0.55 11.64
N HIS A 173 -5.54 0.90 11.82
CA HIS A 173 -5.97 2.27 12.11
C HIS A 173 -7.00 2.38 13.26
N THR A 174 -8.16 1.72 13.16
CA THR A 174 -9.29 1.95 14.08
C THR A 174 -8.91 1.71 15.54
N LEU A 175 -8.10 0.69 15.83
CA LEU A 175 -7.65 0.37 17.18
C LEU A 175 -6.74 1.45 17.79
N LYS A 176 -5.98 2.15 16.93
CA LYS A 176 -4.95 3.13 17.31
C LYS A 176 -5.49 4.57 17.35
N CYS A 177 -6.46 4.89 16.50
CA CYS A 177 -7.09 6.22 16.43
C CYS A 177 -8.22 6.35 17.46
N SER A 178 -8.12 7.31 18.39
CA SER A 178 -9.11 7.50 19.47
C SER A 178 -10.51 7.82 18.95
N SER A 179 -10.61 8.68 17.93
CA SER A 179 -11.87 9.07 17.31
C SER A 179 -12.58 7.87 16.65
N CYS A 180 -11.85 7.14 15.79
CA CYS A 180 -12.39 5.96 15.10
C CYS A 180 -12.74 4.84 16.07
N LYS A 181 -11.90 4.60 17.10
CA LYS A 181 -12.18 3.62 18.16
C LYS A 181 -13.44 3.97 18.94
N GLY A 182 -13.61 5.25 19.28
CA GLY A 182 -14.80 5.76 19.98
C GLY A 182 -16.07 5.54 19.15
N ALA A 183 -16.05 5.95 17.87
CA ALA A 183 -17.16 5.75 16.96
C ALA A 183 -17.52 4.26 16.76
N TYR A 184 -16.51 3.40 16.57
CA TYR A 184 -16.71 1.96 16.43
C TYR A 184 -17.38 1.34 17.66
N ASN A 185 -16.91 1.70 18.87
CA ASN A 185 -17.48 1.20 20.12
C ASN A 185 -18.91 1.71 20.33
N ALA A 186 -19.20 2.96 19.96
CA ALA A 186 -20.55 3.51 20.01
C ALA A 186 -21.50 2.75 19.08
N PHE A 187 -21.11 2.50 17.83
CA PHE A 187 -21.92 1.71 16.89
C PHE A 187 -22.14 0.28 17.38
N GLN A 188 -21.10 -0.38 17.91
CA GLN A 188 -21.24 -1.73 18.45
C GLN A 188 -22.20 -1.76 19.67
N THR A 189 -22.12 -0.76 20.55
CA THR A 189 -22.98 -0.67 21.73
C THR A 189 -24.42 -0.42 21.32
N LEU A 190 -24.66 0.56 20.44
CA LEU A 190 -26.00 0.90 19.97
C LEU A 190 -26.64 -0.25 19.20
N GLN A 191 -25.87 -0.97 18.39
CA GLN A 191 -26.33 -2.17 17.70
C GLN A 191 -26.80 -3.26 18.70
N LYS A 192 -26.01 -3.55 19.74
CA LYS A 192 -26.40 -4.53 20.78
C LYS A 192 -27.67 -4.11 21.51
N VAL A 193 -27.79 -2.83 21.85
CA VAL A 193 -28.98 -2.27 22.51
C VAL A 193 -30.21 -2.42 21.61
N LEU A 194 -30.10 -2.10 20.31
CA LEU A 194 -31.21 -2.25 19.37
C LEU A 194 -31.60 -3.71 19.14
N ILE A 195 -30.63 -4.63 19.05
CA ILE A 195 -30.93 -6.07 18.96
C ILE A 195 -31.67 -6.54 20.21
N ALA A 196 -31.21 -6.15 21.40
CA ALA A 196 -31.90 -6.48 22.66
C ALA A 196 -33.32 -5.90 22.71
N ALA A 197 -33.48 -4.64 22.29
CA ALA A 197 -34.79 -3.99 22.20
C ALA A 197 -35.72 -4.72 21.22
N THR A 198 -35.22 -5.13 20.05
CA THR A 198 -36.00 -5.93 19.07
C THR A 198 -36.49 -7.23 19.70
N VAL A 199 -35.64 -7.97 20.41
CA VAL A 199 -36.01 -9.23 21.06
C VAL A 199 -37.10 -9.00 22.12
N VAL A 200 -36.96 -7.97 22.96
CA VAL A 200 -37.95 -7.64 23.99
C VAL A 200 -39.28 -7.21 23.37
N LEU A 201 -39.25 -6.39 22.32
CA LEU A 201 -40.46 -5.95 21.63
C LEU A 201 -41.18 -7.13 20.99
N CYS A 202 -40.44 -8.02 20.29
CA CYS A 202 -41.00 -9.25 19.74
C CYS A 202 -41.63 -10.14 20.82
N ALA A 203 -40.93 -10.36 21.94
CA ALA A 203 -41.44 -11.22 23.02
C ALA A 203 -42.70 -10.65 23.69
N THR A 204 -42.84 -9.33 23.74
CA THR A 204 -43.98 -8.65 24.40
C THR A 204 -45.15 -8.37 23.46
N THR A 205 -44.99 -8.52 22.13
CA THR A 205 -46.07 -8.23 21.16
C THR A 205 -47.37 -8.98 21.41
N ALA A 206 -47.33 -10.20 21.94
CA ALA A 206 -48.53 -11.02 22.15
C ALA A 206 -49.25 -10.77 23.49
N LEU A 207 -48.65 -10.01 24.43
CA LEU A 207 -49.19 -9.80 25.77
C LEU A 207 -50.43 -8.89 25.80
N PRO A 208 -50.48 -7.76 25.06
CA PRO A 208 -51.64 -6.88 25.09
C PRO A 208 -52.89 -7.48 24.44
N SER A 209 -54.07 -7.13 24.95
CA SER A 209 -55.36 -7.39 24.28
C SER A 209 -55.62 -6.40 23.14
N GLU A 210 -55.14 -5.15 23.27
CA GLU A 210 -55.37 -4.07 22.33
C GLU A 210 -54.62 -4.26 21.00
N MET A 211 -55.35 -4.31 19.89
CA MET A 211 -54.77 -4.49 18.54
C MET A 211 -53.79 -3.36 18.18
N LEU A 212 -54.10 -2.12 18.59
CA LEU A 212 -53.23 -0.97 18.38
C LEU A 212 -51.87 -1.16 19.08
N LEU A 213 -51.87 -1.64 20.33
CA LEU A 213 -50.63 -1.82 21.08
C LEU A 213 -49.76 -2.94 20.49
N ARG A 214 -50.39 -4.02 20.00
CA ARG A 214 -49.68 -5.07 19.24
C ARG A 214 -49.02 -4.53 17.98
N ALA A 215 -49.76 -3.70 17.22
CA ALA A 215 -49.25 -3.07 16.01
C ALA A 215 -48.07 -2.12 16.29
N VAL A 216 -48.15 -1.33 17.37
CA VAL A 216 -47.06 -0.43 17.80
C VAL A 216 -45.83 -1.21 18.23
N LEU A 217 -45.97 -2.25 19.05
CA LEU A 217 -44.86 -3.08 19.50
C LEU A 217 -44.20 -3.82 18.33
N GLY A 218 -45.01 -4.39 17.43
CA GLY A 218 -44.53 -5.06 16.23
C GLY A 218 -43.82 -4.10 15.27
N GLY A 219 -44.38 -2.91 15.05
CA GLY A 219 -43.74 -1.85 14.25
C GLY A 219 -42.42 -1.39 14.88
N GLY A 220 -42.38 -1.19 16.19
CA GLY A 220 -41.17 -0.84 16.93
C GLY A 220 -40.07 -1.90 16.81
N ALA A 221 -40.43 -3.19 16.85
CA ALA A 221 -39.47 -4.28 16.66
C ALA A 221 -38.84 -4.24 15.26
N ILE A 222 -39.63 -4.01 14.21
CA ILE A 222 -39.15 -3.90 12.83
C ILE A 222 -38.22 -2.70 12.68
N VAL A 223 -38.60 -1.53 13.20
CA VAL A 223 -37.77 -0.31 13.13
C VAL A 223 -36.45 -0.52 13.88
N SER A 224 -36.50 -1.11 15.09
CA SER A 224 -35.30 -1.41 15.88
C SER A 224 -34.36 -2.37 15.16
N ALA A 225 -34.90 -3.41 14.52
CA ALA A 225 -34.12 -4.36 13.71
C ALA A 225 -33.49 -3.69 12.49
N ALA A 226 -34.24 -2.84 11.78
CA ALA A 226 -33.73 -2.11 10.62
C ALA A 226 -32.59 -1.16 11.01
N LEU A 227 -32.73 -0.43 12.12
CA LEU A 227 -31.67 0.44 12.64
C LEU A 227 -30.43 -0.36 13.06
N ALA A 228 -30.61 -1.52 13.71
CA ALA A 228 -29.49 -2.39 14.08
C ALA A 228 -28.72 -2.88 12.83
N TYR A 229 -29.43 -3.21 11.74
CA TYR A 229 -28.84 -3.60 10.48
C TYR A 229 -28.08 -2.44 9.81
N LEU A 230 -28.65 -1.23 9.79
CA LEU A 230 -27.96 -0.05 9.25
C LEU A 230 -26.66 0.26 10.01
N LEU A 231 -26.68 0.14 11.34
CA LEU A 231 -25.45 0.30 12.14
C LEU A 231 -24.41 -0.78 11.86
N PHE A 232 -24.85 -2.02 11.60
CA PHE A 232 -23.96 -3.10 11.19
C PHE A 232 -23.23 -2.79 9.89
N GLU A 233 -23.96 -2.30 8.87
CA GLU A 233 -23.35 -1.88 7.61
C GLU A 233 -22.35 -0.74 7.80
N LEU A 234 -22.70 0.26 8.62
CA LEU A 234 -21.78 1.35 8.94
C LEU A 234 -20.53 0.86 9.70
N GLN A 235 -20.67 -0.13 10.58
CA GLN A 235 -19.56 -0.70 11.35
C GLN A 235 -18.52 -1.39 10.46
N LYS A 236 -18.94 -2.00 9.34
CA LYS A 236 -18.00 -2.65 8.40
C LYS A 236 -16.92 -1.70 7.89
N ASN A 237 -17.24 -0.41 7.74
CA ASN A 237 -16.30 0.62 7.27
C ASN A 237 -15.06 0.80 8.17
N PHE A 238 -15.15 0.40 9.44
CA PHE A 238 -14.08 0.49 10.42
C PHE A 238 -13.21 -0.78 10.49
N VAL A 239 -13.62 -1.86 9.84
CA VAL A 239 -12.93 -3.16 9.86
C VAL A 239 -12.34 -3.48 8.50
N LEU A 240 -13.20 -3.57 7.48
CA LEU A 240 -12.80 -3.96 6.15
C LEU A 240 -13.72 -3.24 5.16
N VAL A 241 -13.12 -2.46 4.26
CA VAL A 241 -13.80 -2.00 3.06
C VAL A 241 -13.05 -2.61 1.90
N ASP A 242 -13.76 -3.43 1.15
CA ASP A 242 -13.20 -3.94 -0.08
C ASP A 242 -13.14 -2.81 -1.12
N TYR A 243 -12.05 -2.76 -1.87
CA TYR A 243 -11.87 -1.82 -2.96
C TYR A 243 -11.77 -2.59 -4.26
N VAL A 244 -12.84 -2.51 -5.06
CA VAL A 244 -12.92 -3.14 -6.38
C VAL A 244 -12.68 -2.05 -7.41
N HIS A 245 -11.48 -2.06 -8.01
CA HIS A 245 -11.06 -1.04 -8.98
C HIS A 245 -11.98 -1.00 -10.23
N ALA A 246 -12.73 -2.08 -10.50
CA ALA A 246 -13.60 -2.19 -11.68
C ALA A 246 -14.88 -1.33 -11.60
N ASP A 247 -15.29 -0.88 -10.41
CA ASP A 247 -16.57 -0.21 -10.20
C ASP A 247 -16.49 1.32 -10.39
N ILE A 248 -15.32 1.86 -10.77
CA ILE A 248 -15.07 3.30 -10.96
C ILE A 248 -15.08 3.68 -12.47
N VAL A 249 -15.42 2.74 -13.36
CA VAL A 249 -15.50 2.97 -14.81
C VAL A 249 -16.89 3.46 -15.22
#